data_AF-A0A850JN77-F1
#
_entry.id   AF-A0A850JN77-F1
#
_cell.length_a   1.000
_cell.length_b   1.000
_cell.length_c   1.000
_cell.angle_alpha   90.00
_cell.angle_beta   90.00
_cell.angle_gamma   90.00
#
_symmetry.space_group_name_H-M   'P 1'
#
loop_
_entity.id
_entity.type
_entity.pdbx_description
1 polymer ?
#
loop_
_entity_poly.entity_id
_entity_poly.type
_entity_poly.pdbx_seq_one_letter_code
_entity_poly.pdbx_strand_id
1 'polypeptide(L)'
;MTDAQVIEVRRLIDGLRWDRRRDPYRGRREYAARAGEVAAEIDHLIKREAAAQAVPLARRAVERVTSTLMYLDDSPGIVGDQLRELMFLYAEACKAAPPDAGRLAAWLVKTRLDGPGWPDIRLAEFKDALGERGLREAARLVEERRATDDPDSWTATVGVRDMREQLAAVSGDVDAHVAVLAEDLRGTYRYTKIVQVLRAAGRDAEAERWAREGLARDGAGHQADVLRDRLVDLLLDHGRGDEAIALRRAALEHRTMHIDYMALRKTAERAGRWPDLRDSALSVVRGRAQVDSRYVTQLSDVLIGENLLDEAWQLAVTHPNELHESQWYRLIELWEVGHPADVIAPYRDLIELRLAATGDKYRYNKAVKTIARLREAYRRSGDEDGFAGYLAGLRKGHKRKTSFIARLDRAKLDP
;
A
#
# COMPACT_ATOMS: atom_id res chain seq x y z
N MET A 1 7.62 -38.65 -19.41
CA MET A 1 6.54 -38.11 -18.54
C MET A 1 5.46 -39.16 -18.41
N THR A 2 5.17 -39.66 -17.21
CA THR A 2 4.28 -40.81 -17.04
C THR A 2 2.81 -40.37 -16.97
N ASP A 3 1.91 -41.10 -17.62
CA ASP A 3 0.45 -40.92 -17.45
C ASP A 3 0.02 -40.87 -15.98
N ALA A 4 0.79 -41.56 -15.11
CA ALA A 4 0.61 -41.53 -13.66
C ALA A 4 0.68 -40.11 -13.05
N GLN A 5 1.60 -39.25 -13.50
CA GLN A 5 1.70 -37.88 -12.96
C GLN A 5 0.50 -37.03 -13.38
N VAL A 6 0.06 -37.14 -14.64
CA VAL A 6 -1.14 -36.45 -15.13
C VAL A 6 -2.39 -36.91 -14.38
N ILE A 7 -2.51 -38.22 -14.11
CA ILE A 7 -3.60 -38.79 -13.30
C ILE A 7 -3.58 -38.22 -11.89
N GLU A 8 -2.40 -38.11 -11.28
CA GLU A 8 -2.26 -37.57 -9.93
C GLU A 8 -2.66 -36.10 -9.86
N VAL A 9 -2.22 -35.25 -10.80
CA VAL A 9 -2.64 -33.84 -10.86
C VAL A 9 -4.15 -33.72 -11.04
N ARG A 10 -4.77 -34.56 -11.89
CA ARG A 10 -6.23 -34.60 -12.02
C ARG A 10 -6.91 -34.94 -10.70
N ARG A 11 -6.39 -35.92 -9.95
CA ARG A 11 -6.90 -36.31 -8.64
C ARG A 11 -6.82 -35.17 -7.63
N LEU A 12 -5.69 -34.45 -7.60
CA LEU A 12 -5.51 -33.28 -6.74
C LEU A 12 -6.50 -32.16 -7.08
N ILE A 13 -6.67 -31.83 -8.37
CA ILE A 13 -7.65 -30.85 -8.85
C ILE A 13 -9.07 -31.25 -8.48
N ASP A 14 -9.42 -32.53 -8.63
CA ASP A 14 -10.74 -33.03 -8.23
C ASP A 14 -10.97 -33.02 -6.71
N GLY A 15 -9.89 -32.93 -5.93
CA GLY A 15 -9.89 -32.70 -4.49
C GLY A 15 -10.07 -31.23 -4.07
N LEU A 16 -9.97 -30.26 -5.00
CA LEU A 16 -10.28 -28.84 -4.79
C LEU A 16 -11.79 -28.57 -4.73
N ARG A 17 -12.49 -29.36 -3.90
CA ARG A 17 -13.92 -29.20 -3.63
C ARG A 17 -14.12 -28.45 -2.32
N TRP A 18 -15.09 -27.55 -2.34
CA TRP A 18 -15.61 -26.90 -1.15
C TRP A 18 -17.05 -27.32 -0.93
N ASP A 19 -17.36 -27.79 0.28
CA ASP A 19 -18.74 -28.03 0.67
C ASP A 19 -19.41 -26.68 0.94
N ARG A 20 -20.43 -26.34 0.14
CA ARG A 20 -21.18 -25.08 0.25
C ARG A 20 -21.90 -24.93 1.60
N ARG A 21 -22.09 -26.02 2.35
CA ARG A 21 -22.69 -26.01 3.70
C ARG A 21 -21.66 -25.76 4.80
N ARG A 22 -20.37 -25.74 4.47
CA ARG A 22 -19.29 -25.47 5.42
C ARG A 22 -19.28 -23.98 5.79
N ASP A 23 -18.90 -23.71 7.04
CA ASP A 23 -18.65 -22.34 7.50
C ASP A 23 -17.61 -21.64 6.60
N PRO A 24 -17.90 -20.44 6.07
CA PRO A 24 -17.02 -19.74 5.12
C PRO A 24 -15.60 -19.46 5.63
N TYR A 25 -15.42 -19.36 6.96
CA TYR A 25 -14.12 -19.04 7.56
C TYR A 25 -13.30 -20.30 7.87
N ARG A 26 -13.94 -21.46 8.04
CA ARG A 26 -13.26 -22.67 8.54
C ARG A 26 -12.70 -23.49 7.39
N GLY A 27 -11.38 -23.73 7.33
CA GLY A 27 -10.78 -24.64 6.35
C GLY A 27 -10.03 -23.97 5.19
N ARG A 28 -9.98 -22.64 5.17
CA ARG A 28 -9.35 -21.86 4.09
C ARG A 28 -7.85 -22.10 3.95
N ARG A 29 -7.14 -22.33 5.07
CA ARG A 29 -5.69 -22.62 5.04
C ARG A 29 -5.41 -23.99 4.46
N GLU A 30 -6.20 -24.99 4.82
CA GLU A 30 -6.12 -26.35 4.29
C GLU A 30 -6.58 -26.41 2.82
N TYR A 31 -7.49 -25.54 2.41
CA TYR A 31 -7.83 -25.37 1.00
C TYR A 31 -6.70 -24.72 0.21
N ALA A 32 -6.12 -23.61 0.73
CA ALA A 32 -4.99 -22.93 0.11
C ALA A 32 -3.78 -23.87 -0.03
N ALA A 33 -3.46 -24.66 1.00
CA ALA A 33 -2.38 -25.65 0.93
C ALA A 33 -2.59 -26.67 -0.21
N ARG A 34 -3.81 -27.21 -0.36
CA ARG A 34 -4.16 -28.12 -1.46
C ARG A 34 -4.07 -27.44 -2.84
N ALA A 35 -4.48 -26.18 -2.94
CA ALA A 35 -4.32 -25.41 -4.17
C ALA A 35 -2.82 -25.21 -4.51
N GLY A 36 -1.98 -24.99 -3.51
CA GLY A 36 -0.52 -24.91 -3.66
C GLY A 36 0.12 -26.22 -4.10
N GLU A 37 -0.35 -27.36 -3.59
CA GLU A 37 0.09 -28.69 -4.08
C GLU A 37 -0.25 -28.87 -5.57
N VAL A 38 -1.45 -28.44 -5.99
CA VAL A 38 -1.85 -28.46 -7.41
C VAL A 38 -0.95 -27.55 -8.25
N ALA A 39 -0.67 -26.34 -7.77
CA ALA A 39 0.21 -25.39 -8.45
C ALA A 39 1.63 -25.96 -8.64
N ALA A 40 2.22 -26.51 -7.58
CA ALA A 40 3.55 -27.13 -7.61
C ALA A 40 3.63 -28.27 -8.64
N GLU A 41 2.61 -29.12 -8.71
CA GLU A 41 2.60 -30.20 -9.69
C GLU A 41 2.39 -29.71 -11.13
N ILE A 42 1.58 -28.68 -11.35
CA ILE A 42 1.45 -28.04 -12.67
C ILE A 42 2.80 -27.46 -13.11
N ASP A 43 3.49 -26.74 -12.23
CA ASP A 43 4.84 -26.20 -12.50
C ASP A 43 5.84 -27.32 -12.84
N HIS A 44 5.80 -28.44 -12.11
CA HIS A 44 6.60 -29.62 -12.43
C HIS A 44 6.32 -30.19 -13.83
N LEU A 45 5.05 -30.20 -14.27
CA LEU A 45 4.69 -30.63 -15.63
C LEU A 45 5.29 -29.68 -16.68
N ILE A 46 5.22 -28.37 -16.46
CA ILE A 46 5.79 -27.36 -17.37
C ILE A 46 7.31 -27.52 -17.47
N LYS A 47 8.01 -27.63 -16.33
CA LYS A 47 9.48 -27.79 -16.27
C LYS A 47 10.00 -29.08 -16.91
N ARG A 48 9.16 -30.10 -17.03
CA ARG A 48 9.48 -31.38 -17.68
C ARG A 48 8.98 -31.46 -19.13
N GLU A 49 8.77 -30.30 -19.76
CA GLU A 49 8.36 -30.16 -21.16
C GLU A 49 7.01 -30.81 -21.50
N ALA A 50 6.12 -30.96 -20.51
CA ALA A 50 4.76 -31.51 -20.69
C ALA A 50 3.69 -30.42 -20.59
N ALA A 51 3.99 -29.24 -21.14
CA ALA A 51 3.09 -28.09 -21.12
C ALA A 51 1.73 -28.40 -21.78
N ALA A 52 1.71 -29.20 -22.86
CA ALA A 52 0.46 -29.58 -23.53
C ALA A 52 -0.53 -30.32 -22.60
N GLN A 53 -0.02 -31.13 -21.66
CA GLN A 53 -0.83 -31.77 -20.63
C GLN A 53 -1.17 -30.81 -19.49
N ALA A 54 -0.26 -29.88 -19.16
CA ALA A 54 -0.45 -28.88 -18.10
C ALA A 54 -1.55 -27.86 -18.43
N VAL A 55 -1.66 -27.39 -19.68
CA VAL A 55 -2.65 -26.38 -20.13
C VAL A 55 -4.08 -26.69 -19.67
N PRO A 56 -4.68 -27.85 -20.00
CA PRO A 56 -6.05 -28.15 -19.57
C PRO A 56 -6.18 -28.37 -18.06
N LEU A 57 -5.12 -28.80 -17.38
CA LEU A 57 -5.12 -29.01 -15.92
C LEU A 57 -5.07 -27.68 -15.17
N ALA A 58 -4.19 -26.77 -15.58
CA ALA A 58 -4.08 -25.43 -15.00
C ALA A 58 -5.38 -24.63 -15.18
N ARG A 59 -5.95 -24.64 -16.39
CA ARG A 59 -7.28 -24.04 -16.62
C ARG A 59 -8.35 -24.61 -15.69
N ARG A 60 -8.42 -25.94 -15.56
CA ARG A 60 -9.40 -26.60 -14.69
C ARG A 60 -9.19 -26.23 -13.22
N ALA A 61 -7.94 -26.12 -12.76
CA ALA A 61 -7.62 -25.68 -11.41
C ALA A 61 -8.09 -24.24 -11.15
N VAL A 62 -7.81 -23.32 -12.08
CA VAL A 62 -8.29 -21.93 -12.02
C VAL A 62 -9.82 -21.89 -11.92
N GLU A 63 -10.53 -22.60 -12.80
CA GLU A 63 -12.01 -22.61 -12.80
C GLU A 63 -12.58 -23.15 -11.48
N ARG A 64 -11.94 -24.17 -10.89
CA ARG A 64 -12.33 -24.76 -9.60
C ARG A 64 -12.14 -23.80 -8.42
N VAL A 65 -10.98 -23.15 -8.34
CA VAL A 65 -10.67 -22.22 -7.25
C VAL A 65 -11.53 -20.96 -7.37
N THR A 66 -11.70 -20.43 -8.59
CA THR A 66 -12.60 -19.31 -8.90
C THR A 66 -14.02 -19.59 -8.42
N SER A 67 -14.55 -20.77 -8.74
CA SER A 67 -15.89 -21.19 -8.30
C SER A 67 -15.99 -21.34 -6.79
N THR A 68 -14.91 -21.76 -6.13
CA THR A 68 -14.86 -21.96 -4.68
C THR A 68 -14.87 -20.65 -3.92
N LEU A 69 -14.14 -19.63 -4.40
CA LEU A 69 -14.10 -18.29 -3.81
C LEU A 69 -15.48 -17.60 -3.77
N MET A 70 -16.48 -18.08 -4.54
CA MET A 70 -17.86 -17.59 -4.41
C MET A 70 -18.53 -18.01 -3.09
N TYR A 71 -17.99 -19.01 -2.39
CA TYR A 71 -18.60 -19.61 -1.19
C TYR A 71 -17.67 -19.62 0.03
N LEU A 72 -16.43 -19.21 -0.14
CA LEU A 72 -15.38 -19.20 0.87
C LEU A 72 -15.01 -17.75 1.18
N ASP A 73 -14.99 -17.36 2.45
CA ASP A 73 -14.45 -16.06 2.83
C ASP A 73 -12.93 -16.09 2.77
N ASP A 74 -12.38 -15.35 1.82
CA ASP A 74 -10.95 -15.16 1.65
C ASP A 74 -10.56 -13.70 1.89
N SER A 75 -11.20 -13.04 2.86
CA SER A 75 -10.79 -11.71 3.30
C SER A 75 -9.28 -11.60 3.61
N PRO A 76 -8.59 -12.64 4.13
CA PRO A 76 -7.12 -12.63 4.28
C PRO A 76 -6.31 -12.77 2.98
N GLY A 77 -6.94 -13.11 1.85
CA GLY A 77 -6.32 -13.24 0.52
C GLY A 77 -5.53 -14.52 0.26
N ILE A 78 -5.55 -15.50 1.18
CA ILE A 78 -4.67 -16.67 1.10
C ILE A 78 -5.03 -17.64 -0.03
N VAL A 79 -6.31 -17.75 -0.38
CA VAL A 79 -6.76 -18.59 -1.52
C VAL A 79 -6.65 -17.80 -2.82
N GLY A 80 -6.89 -16.50 -2.79
CA GLY A 80 -6.70 -15.58 -3.91
C GLY A 80 -5.26 -15.52 -4.39
N ASP A 81 -4.29 -15.59 -3.48
CA ASP A 81 -2.86 -15.69 -3.84
C ASP A 81 -2.57 -16.99 -4.60
N GLN A 82 -3.16 -18.12 -4.18
CA GLN A 82 -3.03 -19.39 -4.89
C GLN A 82 -3.72 -19.35 -6.27
N LEU A 83 -4.87 -18.68 -6.38
CA LEU A 83 -5.54 -18.48 -7.66
C LEU A 83 -4.67 -17.64 -8.62
N ARG A 84 -3.99 -16.61 -8.11
CA ARG A 84 -3.07 -15.79 -8.92
C ARG A 84 -1.89 -16.61 -9.42
N GLU A 85 -1.32 -17.47 -8.59
CA GLU A 85 -0.24 -18.38 -8.98
C GLU A 85 -0.71 -19.40 -10.04
N LEU A 86 -1.89 -20.00 -9.87
CA LEU A 86 -2.46 -20.91 -10.86
C LEU A 86 -2.74 -20.22 -12.20
N MET A 87 -3.15 -18.94 -12.20
CA MET A 87 -3.32 -18.15 -13.42
C MET A 87 -2.00 -17.89 -14.14
N PHE A 88 -0.95 -17.54 -13.39
CA PHE A 88 0.39 -17.38 -13.93
C PHE A 88 0.91 -18.69 -14.56
N LEU A 89 0.75 -19.82 -13.86
CA LEU A 89 1.14 -21.13 -14.39
C LEU A 89 0.32 -21.54 -15.61
N TYR A 90 -0.96 -21.16 -15.68
CA TYR A 90 -1.77 -21.37 -16.87
C TYR A 90 -1.24 -20.55 -18.06
N ALA A 91 -0.82 -19.31 -17.84
CA ALA A 91 -0.20 -18.47 -18.87
C ALA A 91 1.12 -19.08 -19.37
N GLU A 92 2.00 -19.52 -18.45
CA GLU A 92 3.27 -20.17 -18.79
C GLU A 92 3.07 -21.50 -19.55
N ALA A 93 2.10 -22.31 -19.14
CA ALA A 93 1.74 -23.53 -19.86
C ALA A 93 1.24 -23.22 -21.28
N CYS A 94 0.38 -22.21 -21.43
CA CYS A 94 -0.08 -21.74 -22.73
C CYS A 94 1.05 -21.18 -23.59
N LYS A 95 2.04 -20.50 -23.01
CA LYS A 95 3.21 -20.01 -23.73
C LYS A 95 4.07 -21.16 -24.25
N ALA A 96 4.31 -22.18 -23.43
CA ALA A 96 5.13 -23.35 -23.79
C ALA A 96 4.41 -24.32 -24.75
N ALA A 97 3.08 -24.43 -24.66
CA ALA A 97 2.26 -25.22 -25.59
C ALA A 97 0.98 -24.45 -25.97
N PRO A 98 1.05 -23.53 -26.95
CA PRO A 98 -0.07 -22.67 -27.33
C PRO A 98 -1.34 -23.45 -27.69
N PRO A 99 -2.47 -23.19 -27.01
CA PRO A 99 -3.77 -23.70 -27.42
C PRO A 99 -4.27 -22.94 -28.66
N ASP A 100 -5.48 -23.26 -29.13
CA ASP A 100 -6.14 -22.42 -30.13
C ASP A 100 -6.33 -20.99 -29.61
N ALA A 101 -5.72 -20.03 -30.30
CA ALA A 101 -5.67 -18.62 -29.89
C ALA A 101 -7.06 -17.98 -29.77
N GLY A 102 -8.01 -18.35 -30.64
CA GLY A 102 -9.38 -17.82 -30.59
C GLY A 102 -10.14 -18.34 -29.38
N ARG A 103 -10.01 -19.64 -29.05
CA ARG A 103 -10.59 -20.24 -27.85
C ARG A 103 -9.98 -19.69 -26.57
N LEU A 104 -8.67 -19.42 -26.56
CA LEU A 104 -8.00 -18.79 -25.42
C LEU A 104 -8.51 -17.36 -25.21
N ALA A 105 -8.56 -16.56 -26.28
CA ALA A 105 -9.11 -15.20 -26.26
C ALA A 105 -10.55 -15.18 -25.73
N ALA A 106 -11.42 -16.04 -26.28
CA ALA A 106 -12.80 -16.14 -25.84
C ALA A 106 -12.94 -16.54 -24.37
N TRP A 107 -12.09 -17.45 -23.89
CA TRP A 107 -12.09 -17.84 -22.48
C TRP A 107 -11.65 -16.68 -21.57
N LEU A 108 -10.60 -15.93 -21.93
CA LEU A 108 -10.12 -14.80 -21.13
C LEU A 108 -11.18 -13.69 -21.05
N VAL A 109 -11.77 -13.31 -22.19
CA VAL A 109 -12.82 -12.28 -22.25
C VAL A 109 -14.04 -12.72 -21.44
N LYS A 110 -14.50 -13.96 -21.63
CA LYS A 110 -15.63 -14.52 -20.87
C LYS A 110 -15.35 -14.53 -19.37
N THR A 111 -14.18 -15.01 -18.95
CA THR A 111 -13.82 -15.06 -17.53
C THR A 111 -13.80 -13.67 -16.90
N ARG A 112 -13.33 -12.65 -17.64
CA ARG A 112 -13.29 -11.27 -17.14
C ARG A 112 -14.66 -10.63 -17.07
N LEU A 113 -15.48 -10.77 -18.11
CA LEU A 113 -16.72 -10.00 -18.28
C LEU A 113 -17.95 -10.70 -17.69
N ASP A 114 -17.98 -12.04 -17.72
CA ASP A 114 -19.12 -12.83 -17.23
C ASP A 114 -18.80 -13.54 -15.90
N GLY A 115 -17.55 -13.44 -15.43
CA GLY A 115 -17.09 -14.03 -14.18
C GLY A 115 -17.42 -13.19 -12.94
N PRO A 116 -17.14 -13.70 -11.74
CA PRO A 116 -17.46 -13.03 -10.47
C PRO A 116 -16.55 -11.82 -10.14
N GLY A 117 -15.68 -11.39 -11.05
CA GLY A 117 -14.69 -10.33 -10.84
C GLY A 117 -13.28 -10.84 -10.48
N TRP A 118 -13.13 -12.14 -10.26
CA TRP A 118 -11.84 -12.86 -10.14
C TRP A 118 -11.81 -14.07 -11.09
N PRO A 119 -10.63 -14.60 -11.46
CA PRO A 119 -9.29 -14.08 -11.15
C PRO A 119 -9.02 -12.74 -11.82
N ASP A 120 -8.02 -12.01 -11.29
CA ASP A 120 -7.43 -10.91 -12.03
C ASP A 120 -6.69 -11.48 -13.26
N ILE A 121 -6.99 -10.96 -14.44
CA ILE A 121 -6.40 -11.42 -15.70
C ILE A 121 -5.36 -10.40 -16.12
N ARG A 122 -4.13 -10.86 -16.36
CA ARG A 122 -3.06 -10.06 -16.96
C ARG A 122 -2.81 -10.53 -18.38
N LEU A 123 -3.39 -9.83 -19.35
CA LEU A 123 -3.30 -10.19 -20.76
C LEU A 123 -1.86 -10.23 -21.28
N ALA A 124 -0.96 -9.44 -20.68
CA ALA A 124 0.47 -9.47 -20.98
C ALA A 124 1.11 -10.85 -20.76
N GLU A 125 0.67 -11.61 -19.75
CA GLU A 125 1.16 -12.97 -19.48
C GLU A 125 0.74 -13.95 -20.60
N PHE A 126 -0.39 -13.68 -21.25
CA PHE A 126 -0.92 -14.50 -22.35
C PHE A 126 -0.53 -14.00 -23.75
N LYS A 127 0.20 -12.89 -23.86
CA LYS A 127 0.51 -12.23 -25.14
C LYS A 127 1.13 -13.19 -26.16
N ASP A 128 2.14 -13.95 -25.74
CA ASP A 128 2.88 -14.88 -26.61
C ASP A 128 1.99 -16.04 -27.09
N ALA A 129 1.16 -16.59 -26.19
CA ALA A 129 0.25 -17.69 -26.52
C ALA A 129 -0.93 -17.27 -27.40
N LEU A 130 -1.42 -16.04 -27.23
CA LEU A 130 -2.49 -15.48 -28.07
C LEU A 130 -1.97 -15.13 -29.47
N GLY A 131 -0.75 -14.61 -29.56
CA GLY A 131 -0.24 -13.99 -30.77
C GLY A 131 -1.18 -12.89 -31.30
N GLU A 132 -0.92 -12.39 -32.50
CA GLU A 132 -1.77 -11.34 -33.07
C GLU A 132 -3.21 -11.80 -33.32
N ARG A 133 -3.40 -13.07 -33.69
CA ARG A 133 -4.74 -13.62 -34.00
C ARG A 133 -5.61 -13.65 -32.76
N GLY A 134 -5.09 -14.13 -31.63
CA GLY A 134 -5.82 -14.16 -30.36
C GLY A 134 -6.09 -12.76 -29.82
N LEU A 135 -5.12 -11.85 -29.94
CA LEU A 135 -5.31 -10.44 -29.53
C LEU A 135 -6.39 -9.73 -30.36
N ARG A 136 -6.41 -9.95 -31.69
CA ARG A 136 -7.48 -9.42 -32.56
C ARG A 136 -8.85 -9.99 -32.19
N GLU A 137 -8.93 -11.28 -31.89
CA GLU A 137 -10.19 -11.90 -31.48
C GLU A 137 -10.65 -11.39 -30.11
N ALA A 138 -9.74 -11.23 -29.15
CA ALA A 138 -10.06 -10.64 -27.85
C ALA A 138 -10.57 -9.19 -28.01
N ALA A 139 -9.91 -8.37 -28.85
CA ALA A 139 -10.36 -7.02 -29.14
C ALA A 139 -11.75 -6.99 -29.79
N ARG A 140 -12.00 -7.87 -30.77
CA ARG A 140 -13.32 -8.00 -31.42
C ARG A 140 -14.41 -8.34 -30.40
N LEU A 141 -14.17 -9.33 -29.54
CA LEU A 141 -15.12 -9.75 -28.51
C LEU A 141 -15.38 -8.65 -27.49
N VAL A 142 -14.34 -7.93 -27.04
CA VAL A 142 -14.50 -6.84 -26.07
C VAL A 142 -15.32 -5.69 -26.65
N GLU A 143 -15.11 -5.34 -27.93
CA GLU A 143 -15.89 -4.29 -28.59
C GLU A 143 -17.35 -4.73 -28.85
N GLU A 144 -17.57 -6.00 -29.21
CA GLU A 144 -18.92 -6.57 -29.31
C GLU A 144 -19.67 -6.49 -27.98
N ARG A 145 -19.02 -6.81 -26.86
CA ARG A 145 -19.61 -6.70 -25.51
C ARG A 145 -19.90 -5.24 -25.16
N ARG A 146 -18.97 -4.32 -25.45
CA ARG A 146 -19.19 -2.87 -25.25
C ARG A 146 -20.43 -2.35 -25.98
N ALA A 147 -20.71 -2.84 -27.18
CA ALA A 147 -21.85 -2.40 -27.98
C ALA A 147 -23.20 -3.00 -27.54
N THR A 148 -23.17 -4.14 -26.85
CA THR A 148 -24.36 -4.94 -26.54
C THR A 148 -24.75 -4.97 -25.07
N ASP A 149 -23.80 -4.70 -24.16
CA ASP A 149 -24.06 -4.68 -22.73
C ASP A 149 -24.85 -3.45 -22.28
N ASP A 150 -25.61 -3.65 -21.21
CA ASP A 150 -26.28 -2.59 -20.48
C ASP A 150 -25.25 -1.55 -19.98
N PRO A 151 -25.31 -0.29 -20.47
CA PRO A 151 -24.43 0.78 -20.01
C PRO A 151 -24.50 1.05 -18.50
N ASP A 152 -25.60 0.66 -17.84
CA ASP A 152 -25.78 0.82 -16.40
C ASP A 152 -25.15 -0.33 -15.57
N SER A 153 -24.71 -1.41 -16.23
CA SER A 153 -23.96 -2.49 -15.58
C SER A 153 -22.54 -2.03 -15.26
N TRP A 154 -22.31 -1.65 -14.00
CA TRP A 154 -21.01 -1.22 -13.51
C TRP A 154 -19.92 -2.28 -13.71
N THR A 155 -20.23 -3.55 -13.43
CA THR A 155 -19.27 -4.66 -13.58
C THR A 155 -18.85 -4.85 -15.04
N ALA A 156 -19.81 -4.81 -15.98
CA ALA A 156 -19.52 -4.92 -17.41
C ALA A 156 -18.69 -3.73 -17.89
N THR A 157 -19.06 -2.51 -17.48
CA THR A 157 -18.35 -1.28 -17.86
C THR A 157 -16.90 -1.28 -17.36
N VAL A 158 -16.67 -1.68 -16.11
CA VAL A 158 -15.32 -1.76 -15.54
C VAL A 158 -14.51 -2.87 -16.20
N GLY A 159 -15.09 -4.04 -16.43
CA GLY A 159 -14.43 -5.17 -17.08
C GLY A 159 -14.03 -4.87 -18.54
N VAL A 160 -14.93 -4.26 -19.32
CA VAL A 160 -14.66 -3.84 -20.70
C VAL A 160 -13.55 -2.80 -20.73
N ARG A 161 -13.61 -1.77 -19.87
CA ARG A 161 -12.56 -0.74 -19.79
C ARG A 161 -11.20 -1.37 -19.48
N ASP A 162 -11.14 -2.22 -18.46
CA ASP A 162 -9.91 -2.91 -18.06
C ASP A 162 -9.32 -3.76 -19.20
N MET A 163 -10.16 -4.55 -19.88
CA MET A 163 -9.71 -5.34 -21.02
C MET A 163 -9.21 -4.47 -22.19
N ARG A 164 -9.86 -3.33 -22.47
CA ARG A 164 -9.41 -2.39 -23.51
C ARG A 164 -8.06 -1.76 -23.16
N GLU A 165 -7.86 -1.35 -21.90
CA GLU A 165 -6.57 -0.85 -21.43
C GLU A 165 -5.47 -1.91 -21.59
N GLN A 166 -5.74 -3.14 -21.16
CA GLN A 166 -4.77 -4.23 -21.30
C GLN A 166 -4.47 -4.57 -22.77
N LEU A 167 -5.48 -4.60 -23.64
CA LEU A 167 -5.32 -4.83 -25.09
C LEU A 167 -4.45 -3.75 -25.74
N ALA A 168 -4.66 -2.48 -25.38
CA ALA A 168 -3.85 -1.39 -25.89
C ALA A 168 -2.41 -1.43 -25.32
N ALA A 169 -2.24 -1.86 -24.07
CA ALA A 169 -0.91 -2.06 -23.49
C ALA A 169 -0.12 -3.16 -24.21
N VAL A 170 -0.74 -4.30 -24.52
CA VAL A 170 -0.04 -5.44 -25.15
C VAL A 170 0.20 -5.26 -26.64
N SER A 171 -0.58 -4.41 -27.33
CA SER A 171 -0.39 -4.12 -28.76
C SER A 171 0.95 -3.43 -29.05
N GLY A 172 1.47 -2.68 -28.07
CA GLY A 172 2.67 -1.86 -28.23
C GLY A 172 2.41 -0.51 -28.91
N ASP A 173 1.16 -0.22 -29.29
CA ASP A 173 0.76 1.09 -29.82
C ASP A 173 0.53 2.07 -28.67
N VAL A 174 1.55 2.92 -28.46
CA VAL A 174 1.56 3.91 -27.37
C VAL A 174 0.44 4.93 -27.55
N ASP A 175 0.15 5.37 -28.77
CA ASP A 175 -0.90 6.37 -29.01
C ASP A 175 -2.28 5.77 -28.75
N ALA A 176 -2.54 4.54 -29.21
CA ALA A 176 -3.77 3.83 -28.90
C ALA A 176 -3.95 3.63 -27.39
N HIS A 177 -2.87 3.29 -26.67
CA HIS A 177 -2.93 3.11 -25.22
C HIS A 177 -3.23 4.42 -24.49
N VAL A 178 -2.57 5.52 -24.87
CA VAL A 178 -2.87 6.85 -24.33
C VAL A 178 -4.31 7.25 -24.65
N ALA A 179 -4.80 7.01 -25.87
CA ALA A 179 -6.17 7.31 -26.27
C ALA A 179 -7.19 6.56 -25.41
N VAL A 180 -7.02 5.25 -25.20
CA VAL A 180 -7.91 4.45 -24.33
C VAL A 180 -7.88 4.95 -22.90
N LEU A 181 -6.71 5.32 -22.37
CA LEU A 181 -6.61 5.88 -21.02
C LEU A 181 -7.30 7.26 -20.92
N ALA A 182 -7.20 8.08 -21.97
CA ALA A 182 -7.77 9.42 -22.04
C ALA A 182 -9.30 9.46 -22.19
N GLU A 183 -9.96 8.34 -22.53
CA GLU A 183 -11.43 8.27 -22.58
C GLU A 183 -12.10 8.49 -21.21
N ASP A 184 -11.39 8.20 -20.12
CA ASP A 184 -11.87 8.39 -18.75
C ASP A 184 -10.79 9.10 -17.94
N LEU A 185 -10.93 10.41 -17.74
CA LEU A 185 -9.99 11.23 -16.97
C LEU A 185 -10.52 11.59 -15.58
N ARG A 186 -11.40 10.76 -15.01
CA ARG A 186 -11.96 10.94 -13.67
C ARG A 186 -10.91 10.64 -12.60
N GLY A 187 -10.10 11.66 -12.30
CA GLY A 187 -9.13 11.67 -11.22
C GLY A 187 -7.67 11.60 -11.67
N THR A 188 -6.79 12.14 -10.82
CA THR A 188 -5.37 12.36 -11.14
C THR A 188 -4.58 11.07 -11.40
N TYR A 189 -5.03 9.92 -10.88
CA TYR A 189 -4.39 8.63 -11.13
C TYR A 189 -4.41 8.20 -12.61
N ARG A 190 -5.40 8.66 -13.40
CA ARG A 190 -5.49 8.37 -14.85
C ARG A 190 -4.36 9.05 -15.61
N TYR A 191 -4.07 10.30 -15.26
CA TYR A 191 -2.91 11.03 -15.77
C TYR A 191 -1.61 10.33 -15.39
N THR A 192 -1.48 9.83 -14.16
CA THR A 192 -0.31 9.04 -13.74
C THR A 192 -0.09 7.82 -14.64
N LYS A 193 -1.15 7.09 -15.01
CA LYS A 193 -1.04 5.96 -15.96
C LYS A 193 -0.55 6.44 -17.34
N ILE A 194 -1.12 7.52 -17.88
CA ILE A 194 -0.72 8.08 -19.18
C ILE A 194 0.76 8.50 -19.15
N VAL A 195 1.18 9.21 -18.10
CA VAL A 195 2.57 9.61 -17.87
C VAL A 195 3.48 8.38 -17.86
N GLN A 196 3.12 7.32 -17.14
CA GLN A 196 3.91 6.08 -17.11
C GLN A 196 4.07 5.45 -18.48
N VAL A 197 2.99 5.37 -19.27
CA VAL A 197 3.01 4.82 -20.63
C VAL A 197 3.93 5.64 -21.54
N LEU A 198 3.81 6.97 -21.51
CA LEU A 198 4.62 7.87 -22.33
C LEU A 198 6.10 7.84 -21.93
N ARG A 199 6.41 7.83 -20.62
CA ARG A 199 7.79 7.73 -20.13
C ARG A 199 8.44 6.40 -20.52
N ALA A 200 7.70 5.28 -20.41
CA ALA A 200 8.20 3.97 -20.84
C ALA A 200 8.51 3.92 -22.35
N ALA A 201 7.83 4.75 -23.15
CA ALA A 201 8.08 4.91 -24.58
C ALA A 201 9.12 6.00 -24.93
N GLY A 202 9.75 6.64 -23.94
CA GLY A 202 10.71 7.73 -24.16
C GLY A 202 10.08 9.05 -24.63
N ARG A 203 8.75 9.21 -24.55
CA ARG A 203 8.00 10.40 -24.97
C ARG A 203 7.84 11.39 -23.81
N ASP A 204 8.95 11.79 -23.20
CA ASP A 204 8.96 12.57 -21.96
C ASP A 204 8.31 13.96 -22.11
N ALA A 205 8.44 14.62 -23.26
CA ALA A 205 7.79 15.91 -23.51
C ALA A 205 6.25 15.81 -23.42
N GLU A 206 5.68 14.71 -23.88
CA GLU A 206 4.24 14.44 -23.76
C GLU A 206 3.83 14.05 -22.35
N ALA A 207 4.64 13.21 -21.70
CA ALA A 207 4.44 12.84 -20.31
C ALA A 207 4.40 14.10 -19.42
N GLU A 208 5.29 15.06 -19.63
CA GLU A 208 5.27 16.34 -18.90
C GLU A 208 3.95 17.10 -19.13
N ARG A 209 3.49 17.23 -20.39
CA ARG A 209 2.23 17.92 -20.71
C ARG A 209 1.05 17.30 -19.96
N TRP A 210 0.91 15.98 -20.03
CA TRP A 210 -0.14 15.25 -19.33
C TRP A 210 -0.05 15.39 -17.80
N ALA A 211 1.16 15.36 -17.23
CA ALA A 211 1.35 15.54 -15.80
C ALA A 211 0.91 16.94 -15.35
N ARG A 212 1.30 17.98 -16.08
CA ARG A 212 0.89 19.37 -15.79
C ARG A 212 -0.61 19.56 -15.96
N GLU A 213 -1.22 18.99 -17.00
CA GLU A 213 -2.66 19.04 -17.23
C GLU A 213 -3.46 18.36 -16.10
N GLY A 214 -3.01 17.19 -15.65
CA GLY A 214 -3.63 16.48 -14.53
C GLY A 214 -3.57 17.28 -13.23
N LEU A 215 -2.41 17.85 -12.90
CA LEU A 215 -2.23 18.68 -11.71
C LEU A 215 -3.00 20.00 -11.78
N ALA A 216 -3.22 20.56 -12.98
CA ALA A 216 -4.02 21.76 -13.17
C ALA A 216 -5.52 21.51 -12.98
N ARG A 217 -6.00 20.29 -13.29
CA ARG A 217 -7.40 19.89 -13.08
C ARG A 217 -7.70 19.52 -11.63
N ASP A 218 -6.84 18.70 -11.02
CA ASP A 218 -6.95 18.31 -9.61
C ASP A 218 -5.55 18.13 -9.00
N GLY A 219 -5.10 19.20 -8.34
CA GLY A 219 -3.77 19.31 -7.74
C GLY A 219 -3.71 18.87 -6.27
N ALA A 220 -4.82 18.36 -5.71
CA ALA A 220 -4.93 18.04 -4.29
C ALA A 220 -5.00 16.53 -4.01
N GLY A 221 -4.64 16.15 -2.78
CA GLY A 221 -4.72 14.77 -2.31
C GLY A 221 -3.61 13.84 -2.81
N HIS A 222 -3.66 12.60 -2.35
CA HIS A 222 -2.60 11.61 -2.54
C HIS A 222 -2.31 11.29 -4.03
N GLN A 223 -3.34 11.24 -4.87
CA GLN A 223 -3.16 10.94 -6.30
C GLN A 223 -2.44 12.07 -7.04
N ALA A 224 -2.71 13.34 -6.66
CA ALA A 224 -1.98 14.47 -7.17
C ALA A 224 -0.53 14.51 -6.67
N ASP A 225 -0.28 14.08 -5.42
CA ASP A 225 1.08 13.94 -4.90
C ASP A 225 1.89 12.90 -5.70
N VAL A 226 1.30 11.74 -6.02
CA VAL A 226 1.94 10.73 -6.87
C VAL A 226 2.23 11.29 -8.27
N LEU A 227 1.29 12.02 -8.89
CA LEU A 227 1.53 12.64 -10.20
C LEU A 227 2.63 13.71 -10.14
N ARG A 228 2.64 14.52 -9.09
CA ARG A 228 3.68 15.54 -8.86
C ARG A 228 5.05 14.89 -8.68
N ASP A 229 5.13 13.76 -7.99
CA ASP A 229 6.37 12.98 -7.87
C ASP A 229 6.88 12.55 -9.26
N ARG A 230 6.00 12.07 -10.14
CA ARG A 230 6.38 11.68 -11.51
C ARG A 230 6.86 12.87 -12.34
N LEU A 231 6.20 14.03 -12.22
CA LEU A 231 6.64 15.26 -12.90
C LEU A 231 7.99 15.74 -12.38
N VAL A 232 8.21 15.71 -11.06
CA VAL A 232 9.48 16.08 -10.44
C VAL A 232 10.61 15.16 -10.89
N ASP A 233 10.37 13.84 -10.91
CA ASP A 233 11.36 12.88 -11.43
C ASP A 233 11.72 13.19 -12.87
N LEU A 234 10.71 13.42 -13.72
CA LEU A 234 10.92 13.76 -15.14
C LEU A 234 11.76 15.04 -15.30
N LEU A 235 11.45 16.10 -14.55
CA LEU A 235 12.19 17.36 -14.60
C LEU A 235 13.65 17.19 -14.16
N LEU A 236 13.89 16.43 -13.08
CA LEU A 236 15.23 16.15 -12.59
C LEU A 236 16.05 15.33 -13.60
N ASP A 237 15.44 14.34 -14.24
CA ASP A 237 16.10 13.51 -15.26
C ASP A 237 16.54 14.35 -16.48
N HIS A 238 15.89 15.48 -16.73
CA HIS A 238 16.23 16.44 -17.79
C HIS A 238 17.06 17.64 -17.30
N GLY A 239 17.62 17.59 -16.08
CA GLY A 239 18.45 18.65 -15.51
C GLY A 239 17.69 19.93 -15.13
N ARG A 240 16.35 19.91 -15.12
CA ARG A 240 15.49 21.06 -14.79
C ARG A 240 15.18 21.11 -13.30
N GLY A 241 16.25 21.08 -12.48
CA GLY A 241 16.17 21.04 -11.02
C GLY A 241 15.45 22.24 -10.41
N ASP A 242 15.67 23.44 -10.94
CA ASP A 242 15.03 24.66 -10.43
C ASP A 242 13.49 24.62 -10.59
N GLU A 243 12.99 24.08 -11.70
CA GLU A 243 11.54 23.90 -11.91
C GLU A 243 10.96 22.83 -10.99
N ALA A 244 11.68 21.73 -10.79
CA ALA A 244 11.27 20.67 -9.87
C ALA A 244 11.16 21.20 -8.42
N ILE A 245 12.13 22.02 -8.01
CA ILE A 245 12.13 22.72 -6.72
C ILE A 245 10.95 23.68 -6.62
N ALA A 246 10.69 24.48 -7.67
CA ALA A 246 9.59 25.44 -7.68
C ALA A 246 8.22 24.76 -7.48
N LEU A 247 8.00 23.59 -8.10
CA LEU A 247 6.78 22.78 -7.90
C LEU A 247 6.60 22.34 -6.45
N ARG A 248 7.69 21.91 -5.79
CA ARG A 248 7.65 21.49 -4.38
C ARG A 248 7.48 22.65 -3.42
N ARG A 249 8.13 23.78 -3.70
CA ARG A 249 7.99 25.01 -2.94
C ARG A 249 6.54 25.48 -2.94
N ALA A 250 5.90 25.54 -4.12
CA ALA A 250 4.50 25.92 -4.24
C ALA A 250 3.57 25.00 -3.43
N ALA A 251 3.84 23.69 -3.41
CA ALA A 251 3.06 22.74 -2.60
C ALA A 251 3.24 22.99 -1.09
N LEU A 252 4.47 23.24 -0.63
CA LEU A 252 4.77 23.58 0.76
C LEU A 252 4.14 24.91 1.18
N GLU A 253 4.20 25.94 0.34
CA GLU A 253 3.59 27.24 0.62
C GLU A 253 2.07 27.16 0.69
N HIS A 254 1.46 26.34 -0.16
CA HIS A 254 0.01 26.16 -0.18
C HIS A 254 -0.51 25.35 1.02
N ARG A 255 0.11 24.21 1.34
CA ARG A 255 -0.41 23.25 2.34
C ARG A 255 0.32 23.29 3.68
N THR A 256 1.59 23.69 3.67
CA THR A 256 2.46 23.80 4.86
C THR A 256 2.51 22.52 5.71
N MET A 257 2.55 21.35 5.06
CA MET A 257 2.62 20.05 5.75
C MET A 257 4.06 19.52 5.81
N HIS A 258 4.35 18.69 6.82
CA HIS A 258 5.66 18.05 6.96
C HIS A 258 6.02 17.19 5.73
N ILE A 259 5.03 16.54 5.10
CA ILE A 259 5.25 15.74 3.89
C ILE A 259 5.74 16.59 2.71
N ASP A 260 5.25 17.83 2.60
CA ASP A 260 5.66 18.77 1.55
C ASP A 260 7.08 19.28 1.80
N TYR A 261 7.41 19.54 3.05
CA TYR A 261 8.77 19.93 3.46
C TYR A 261 9.76 18.82 3.12
N MET A 262 9.45 17.57 3.47
CA MET A 262 10.30 16.41 3.16
C MET A 262 10.44 16.19 1.65
N ALA A 263 9.34 16.38 0.89
CA ALA A 263 9.38 16.26 -0.56
C ALA A 263 10.22 17.38 -1.22
N LEU A 264 10.15 18.61 -0.71
CA LEU A 264 11.00 19.72 -1.12
C LEU A 264 12.47 19.43 -0.81
N ARG A 265 12.79 19.02 0.42
CA ARG A 265 14.15 18.65 0.84
C ARG A 265 14.73 17.58 -0.07
N LYS A 266 14.04 16.46 -0.26
CA LYS A 266 14.49 15.36 -1.13
C LYS A 266 14.76 15.82 -2.57
N THR A 267 13.90 16.69 -3.10
CA THR A 267 14.03 17.24 -4.45
C THR A 267 15.24 18.17 -4.55
N ALA A 268 15.42 19.05 -3.57
CA ALA A 268 16.53 19.99 -3.51
C ALA A 268 17.88 19.30 -3.26
N GLU A 269 17.92 18.23 -2.47
CA GLU A 269 19.11 17.39 -2.26
C GLU A 269 19.55 16.73 -3.57
N ARG A 270 18.61 16.14 -4.33
CA ARG A 270 18.90 15.59 -5.67
C ARG A 270 19.39 16.63 -6.66
N ALA A 271 18.94 17.87 -6.54
CA ALA A 271 19.39 18.99 -7.37
C ALA A 271 20.66 19.68 -6.84
N GLY A 272 21.19 19.28 -5.67
CA GLY A 272 22.37 19.91 -5.05
C GLY A 272 22.13 21.32 -4.49
N ARG A 273 20.88 21.71 -4.23
CA ARG A 273 20.47 23.06 -3.80
C ARG A 273 19.92 23.14 -2.39
N TRP A 274 19.86 22.02 -1.65
CA TRP A 274 19.23 22.01 -0.32
C TRP A 274 19.81 23.03 0.68
N PRO A 275 21.14 23.22 0.79
CA PRO A 275 21.70 24.23 1.71
C PRO A 275 21.13 25.64 1.48
N ASP A 276 20.91 26.04 0.23
CA ASP A 276 20.37 27.37 -0.12
C ASP A 276 18.90 27.53 0.29
N LEU A 277 18.16 26.43 0.38
CA LEU A 277 16.70 26.44 0.53
C LEU A 277 16.23 26.11 1.94
N ARG A 278 17.06 25.42 2.73
CA ARG A 278 16.73 24.90 4.05
C ARG A 278 16.08 25.95 4.95
N ASP A 279 16.74 27.09 5.13
CA ASP A 279 16.26 28.12 6.06
C ASP A 279 14.97 28.78 5.56
N SER A 280 14.85 29.00 4.24
CA SER A 280 13.61 29.52 3.65
C SER A 280 12.44 28.54 3.84
N ALA A 281 12.67 27.23 3.68
CA ALA A 281 11.65 26.20 3.83
C ALA A 281 11.22 26.05 5.28
N LEU A 282 12.17 26.07 6.23
CA LEU A 282 11.89 26.08 7.66
C LEU A 282 11.07 27.31 8.07
N SER A 283 11.40 28.48 7.52
CA SER A 283 10.68 29.71 7.82
C SER A 283 9.20 29.65 7.42
N VAL A 284 8.84 28.97 6.33
CA VAL A 284 7.44 28.79 5.92
C VAL A 284 6.66 28.03 7.00
N VAL A 285 7.21 26.90 7.48
CA VAL A 285 6.54 26.07 8.49
C VAL A 285 6.50 26.75 9.86
N ARG A 286 7.61 27.39 10.28
CA ARG A 286 7.67 28.18 11.52
C ARG A 286 6.66 29.32 11.52
N GLY A 287 6.63 30.11 10.45
CA GLY A 287 5.71 31.25 10.33
C GLY A 287 4.25 30.82 10.39
N ARG A 288 3.89 29.68 9.78
CA ARG A 288 2.53 29.15 9.87
C ARG A 288 2.18 28.69 11.29
N ALA A 289 3.07 27.96 11.95
CA ALA A 289 2.85 27.48 13.33
C ALA A 289 2.73 28.62 14.36
N GLN A 290 3.38 29.77 14.12
CA GLN A 290 3.23 30.96 14.96
C GLN A 290 1.83 31.58 14.89
N VAL A 291 1.15 31.46 13.73
CA VAL A 291 -0.17 32.06 13.50
C VAL A 291 -1.31 31.06 13.78
N ASP A 292 -1.05 29.76 13.63
CA ASP A 292 -2.05 28.71 13.74
C ASP A 292 -1.47 27.46 14.43
N SER A 293 -1.93 27.21 15.67
CA SER A 293 -1.41 26.14 16.52
C SER A 293 -1.61 24.75 15.94
N ARG A 294 -2.55 24.56 15.01
CA ARG A 294 -2.76 23.29 14.31
C ARG A 294 -1.52 22.83 13.53
N TYR A 295 -0.65 23.75 13.16
CA TYR A 295 0.61 23.47 12.45
C TYR A 295 1.79 23.19 13.39
N VAL A 296 1.61 23.25 14.72
CA VAL A 296 2.64 22.84 15.69
C VAL A 296 3.03 21.38 15.46
N THR A 297 2.07 20.50 15.17
CA THR A 297 2.34 19.09 14.84
C THR A 297 3.24 18.95 13.60
N GLN A 298 2.99 19.77 12.57
CA GLN A 298 3.79 19.76 11.34
C GLN A 298 5.20 20.31 11.58
N LEU A 299 5.32 21.40 12.33
CA LEU A 299 6.62 21.97 12.70
C LEU A 299 7.43 20.99 13.55
N SER A 300 6.82 20.32 14.52
CA SER A 300 7.49 19.31 15.35
C SER A 300 8.10 18.19 14.50
N ASP A 301 7.36 17.64 13.54
CA ASP A 301 7.88 16.58 12.66
C ASP A 301 9.03 17.08 11.77
N VAL A 302 8.95 18.32 11.29
CA VAL A 302 10.00 18.97 10.51
C VAL A 302 11.27 19.19 11.35
N LEU A 303 11.15 19.72 12.56
CA LEU A 303 12.29 19.95 13.46
C LEU A 303 12.99 18.64 13.83
N ILE A 304 12.23 17.59 14.12
CA ILE A 304 12.77 16.24 14.34
C ILE A 304 13.52 15.74 13.10
N GLY A 305 12.95 15.91 11.90
CA GLY A 305 13.60 15.53 10.63
C GLY A 305 14.87 16.33 10.29
N GLU A 306 14.96 17.57 10.78
CA GLU A 306 16.14 18.43 10.66
C GLU A 306 17.17 18.23 11.77
N ASN A 307 16.91 17.29 12.70
CA ASN A 307 17.72 17.08 13.89
C ASN A 307 17.88 18.35 14.76
N LEU A 308 16.88 19.23 14.74
CA LEU A 308 16.79 20.42 15.58
C LEU A 308 16.05 20.05 16.88
N LEU A 309 16.61 19.09 17.61
CA LEU A 309 15.93 18.45 18.74
C LEU A 309 15.67 19.42 19.90
N ASP A 310 16.57 20.37 20.16
CA ASP A 310 16.37 21.39 21.19
C ASP A 310 15.12 22.22 20.91
N GLU A 311 14.96 22.67 19.68
CA GLU A 311 13.80 23.46 19.25
C GLU A 311 12.52 22.62 19.26
N ALA A 312 12.60 21.36 18.81
CA ALA A 312 11.47 20.43 18.86
C ALA A 312 10.99 20.19 20.31
N TRP A 313 11.93 20.03 21.24
CA TRP A 313 11.64 19.87 22.67
C TRP A 313 10.97 21.11 23.25
N GLN A 314 11.53 22.30 23.02
CA GLN A 314 10.95 23.56 23.49
C GLN A 314 9.55 23.80 22.91
N LEU A 315 9.36 23.50 21.62
CA LEU A 315 8.06 23.60 20.97
C LEU A 315 7.02 22.70 21.65
N ALA A 316 7.39 21.45 21.93
CA ALA A 316 6.52 20.47 22.58
C ALA A 316 6.16 20.86 24.01
N VAL A 317 7.13 21.33 24.80
CA VAL A 317 6.90 21.81 26.17
C VAL A 317 6.04 23.08 26.19
N THR A 318 6.17 23.95 25.19
CA THR A 318 5.35 25.17 25.08
C THR A 318 3.91 24.87 24.64
N HIS A 319 3.71 23.83 23.83
CA HIS A 319 2.40 23.46 23.26
C HIS A 319 2.04 22.00 23.55
N PRO A 320 1.98 21.56 24.82
CA PRO A 320 1.91 20.14 25.16
C PRO A 320 0.63 19.46 24.69
N ASN A 321 -0.45 20.24 24.58
CA ASN A 321 -1.77 19.76 24.16
C ASN A 321 -1.94 19.66 22.64
N GLU A 322 -1.03 20.25 21.85
CA GLU A 322 -1.11 20.25 20.39
C GLU A 322 -0.48 18.99 19.78
N LEU A 323 0.49 18.37 20.47
CA LEU A 323 1.18 17.18 19.98
C LEU A 323 0.38 15.91 20.24
N HIS A 324 0.37 15.03 19.24
CA HIS A 324 -0.19 13.69 19.42
C HIS A 324 0.70 12.82 20.31
N GLU A 325 0.08 11.85 20.98
CA GLU A 325 0.75 10.87 21.85
C GLU A 325 1.96 10.21 21.16
N SER A 326 1.83 9.84 19.89
CA SER A 326 2.91 9.25 19.09
C SER A 326 4.10 10.19 18.86
N GLN A 327 3.85 11.49 18.67
CA GLN A 327 4.91 12.49 18.50
C GLN A 327 5.66 12.69 19.80
N TRP A 328 4.95 12.75 20.92
CA TRP A 328 5.56 12.78 22.26
C TRP A 328 6.47 11.59 22.50
N TYR A 329 6.03 10.35 22.23
CA TYR A 329 6.89 9.17 22.39
C TYR A 329 8.14 9.22 21.52
N ARG A 330 8.01 9.63 20.25
CA ARG A 330 9.14 9.75 19.34
C ARG A 330 10.14 10.80 19.83
N LEU A 331 9.66 11.95 20.28
CA LEU A 331 10.49 13.04 20.77
C LEU A 331 11.19 12.66 22.08
N ILE A 332 10.48 12.04 23.02
CA ILE A 332 11.06 11.52 24.27
C ILE A 332 12.19 10.52 23.99
N GLU A 333 11.98 9.57 23.07
CA GLU A 333 13.01 8.58 22.71
C GLU A 333 14.29 9.22 22.17
N LEU A 334 14.16 10.32 21.42
CA LEU A 334 15.31 11.07 20.92
C LEU A 334 15.96 11.94 22.01
N TRP A 335 15.17 12.53 22.90
CA TRP A 335 15.63 13.46 23.93
C TRP A 335 16.24 12.78 25.17
N GLU A 336 15.69 11.62 25.58
CA GLU A 336 16.06 10.90 26.81
C GLU A 336 17.52 10.42 26.82
N VAL A 337 18.17 10.38 25.65
CA VAL A 337 19.58 10.00 25.52
C VAL A 337 20.49 10.99 26.25
N GLY A 338 20.26 12.29 26.08
CA GLY A 338 21.05 13.37 26.70
C GLY A 338 20.41 13.96 27.96
N HIS A 339 19.07 13.87 28.07
CA HIS A 339 18.30 14.58 29.09
C HIS A 339 17.28 13.66 29.79
N PRO A 340 17.75 12.62 30.53
CA PRO A 340 16.85 11.65 31.15
C PRO A 340 15.91 12.25 32.20
N ALA A 341 16.29 13.35 32.85
CA ALA A 341 15.43 14.03 33.83
C ALA A 341 14.24 14.74 33.16
N ASP A 342 14.45 15.37 32.00
CA ASP A 342 13.44 16.20 31.33
C ASP A 342 12.22 15.39 30.87
N VAL A 343 12.43 14.12 30.54
CA VAL A 343 11.36 13.25 30.02
C VAL A 343 10.44 12.70 31.10
N ILE A 344 10.78 12.88 32.39
CA ILE A 344 10.00 12.38 33.52
C ILE A 344 8.58 12.95 33.53
N ALA A 345 8.43 14.27 33.43
CA ALA A 345 7.11 14.91 33.45
C ALA A 345 6.25 14.51 32.23
N PRO A 346 6.76 14.59 30.98
CA PRO A 346 6.03 14.10 29.81
C PRO A 346 5.63 12.62 29.91
N TYR A 347 6.49 11.74 30.43
CA TYR A 347 6.12 10.35 30.65
C TYR A 347 4.96 10.19 31.64
N ARG A 348 4.97 10.96 32.74
CA ARG A 348 3.87 10.96 33.73
C ARG A 348 2.55 11.41 33.10
N ASP A 349 2.57 12.46 32.28
CA ASP A 349 1.39 12.97 31.60
C ASP A 349 0.82 11.94 30.60
N LEU A 350 1.68 11.27 29.84
CA LEU A 350 1.28 10.19 28.93
C LEU A 350 0.70 8.98 29.66
N ILE A 351 1.20 8.67 30.86
CA ILE A 351 0.64 7.62 31.72
C ILE A 351 -0.77 8.00 32.16
N GLU A 352 -0.96 9.21 32.70
CA GLU A 352 -2.28 9.68 33.14
C GLU A 352 -3.29 9.74 31.99
N LEU A 353 -2.88 10.24 30.83
CA LEU A 353 -3.70 10.25 29.61
C LEU A 353 -4.19 8.85 29.24
N ARG A 354 -3.30 7.84 29.26
CA ARG A 354 -3.66 6.43 29.01
C ARG A 354 -4.58 5.86 30.09
N LEU A 355 -4.40 6.24 31.35
CA LEU A 355 -5.23 5.78 32.46
C LEU A 355 -6.63 6.41 32.45
N ALA A 356 -6.77 7.62 31.91
CA ALA A 356 -8.03 8.31 31.69
C ALA A 356 -8.81 7.75 30.48
N ALA A 357 -8.13 7.32 29.42
CA ALA A 357 -8.75 6.85 28.19
C ALA A 357 -9.83 5.77 28.41
N THR A 358 -10.96 5.90 27.71
CA THR A 358 -12.07 4.93 27.66
C THR A 358 -12.12 4.31 26.26
N GLY A 359 -12.31 2.98 26.17
CA GLY A 359 -12.43 2.26 24.88
C GLY A 359 -11.17 1.54 24.38
N ASP A 360 -9.95 1.86 24.84
CA ASP A 360 -8.75 1.08 24.51
C ASP A 360 -8.56 -0.10 25.49
N LYS A 361 -8.83 -1.33 25.03
CA LYS A 361 -8.63 -2.56 25.81
C LYS A 361 -7.16 -2.79 26.22
N TYR A 362 -6.21 -2.17 25.53
CA TYR A 362 -4.77 -2.29 25.78
C TYR A 362 -4.19 -1.14 26.60
N ARG A 363 -4.98 -0.13 26.98
CA ARG A 363 -4.48 1.08 27.68
C ARG A 363 -3.61 0.78 28.90
N TYR A 364 -3.97 -0.21 29.71
CA TYR A 364 -3.20 -0.56 30.91
C TYR A 364 -1.89 -1.27 30.57
N ASN A 365 -1.85 -2.11 29.53
CA ASN A 365 -0.60 -2.70 29.06
C ASN A 365 0.35 -1.61 28.53
N LYS A 366 -0.21 -0.65 27.78
CA LYS A 366 0.51 0.51 27.28
C LYS A 366 1.05 1.38 28.43
N ALA A 367 0.23 1.71 29.42
CA ALA A 367 0.64 2.48 30.61
C ALA A 367 1.78 1.79 31.38
N VAL A 368 1.67 0.48 31.62
CA VAL A 368 2.73 -0.32 32.30
C VAL A 368 4.04 -0.28 31.52
N LYS A 369 4.00 -0.38 30.18
CA LYS A 369 5.21 -0.23 29.34
C LYS A 369 5.83 1.16 29.50
N THR A 370 5.01 2.22 29.56
CA THR A 370 5.51 3.58 29.79
C THR A 370 6.11 3.75 31.18
N ILE A 371 5.49 3.18 32.22
CA ILE A 371 6.02 3.22 33.59
C ILE A 371 7.39 2.55 33.68
N ALA A 372 7.61 1.45 32.95
CA ALA A 372 8.92 0.81 32.88
C ALA A 372 10.00 1.71 32.24
N ARG A 373 9.65 2.48 31.18
CA ARG A 373 10.55 3.48 30.59
C ARG A 373 10.79 4.67 31.54
N LEU A 374 9.75 5.12 32.24
CA LEU A 374 9.86 6.16 33.25
C LEU A 374 10.83 5.76 34.38
N ARG A 375 10.77 4.51 34.86
CA ARG A 375 11.74 3.99 35.85
C ARG A 375 13.18 4.14 35.38
N GLU A 376 13.41 3.82 34.11
CA GLU A 376 14.73 3.94 33.51
C GLU A 376 15.20 5.40 33.40
N ALA A 377 14.29 6.33 33.08
CA ALA A 377 14.58 7.76 33.09
C ALA A 377 15.02 8.25 34.48
N TYR A 378 14.28 7.88 35.53
CA TYR A 378 14.64 8.16 36.93
C TYR A 378 16.00 7.60 37.34
N ARG A 379 16.25 6.33 36.99
CA ARG A 379 17.52 5.65 37.27
C ARG A 379 18.68 6.39 36.60
N ARG A 380 18.53 6.79 35.34
CA ARG A 380 19.55 7.53 34.58
C ARG A 380 19.73 8.97 35.05
N SER A 381 18.72 9.57 35.68
CA SER A 381 18.83 10.88 36.34
C SER A 381 19.33 10.79 37.80
N GLY A 382 19.57 9.59 38.33
CA GLY A 382 20.03 9.37 39.71
C GLY A 382 18.96 9.58 40.78
N ASP A 383 17.67 9.51 40.42
CA ASP A 383 16.53 9.76 41.32
C ASP A 383 15.64 8.49 41.44
N GLU A 384 16.22 7.39 41.90
CA GLU A 384 15.48 6.13 42.07
C GLU A 384 14.39 6.25 43.16
N ASP A 385 14.65 7.01 44.22
CA ASP A 385 13.69 7.30 45.30
C ASP A 385 12.47 8.09 44.77
N GLY A 386 12.69 9.00 43.82
CA GLY A 386 11.62 9.74 43.15
C GLY A 386 10.70 8.83 42.33
N PHE A 387 11.23 7.77 41.72
CA PHE A 387 10.40 6.75 41.06
C PHE A 387 9.56 5.96 42.07
N ALA A 388 10.17 5.51 43.17
CA ALA A 388 9.48 4.79 44.24
C ALA A 388 8.29 5.60 44.79
N GLY A 389 8.53 6.88 45.07
CA GLY A 389 7.50 7.82 45.51
C GLY A 389 6.38 8.04 44.49
N TYR A 390 6.74 8.23 43.21
CA TYR A 390 5.77 8.35 42.12
C TYR A 390 4.88 7.11 42.00
N LEU A 391 5.49 5.91 41.97
CA LEU A 391 4.78 4.66 41.81
C LEU A 391 3.85 4.37 42.99
N ALA A 392 4.28 4.64 44.22
CA ALA A 392 3.43 4.54 45.40
C ALA A 392 2.21 5.48 45.31
N GLY A 393 2.42 6.73 44.87
CA GLY A 393 1.36 7.70 44.62
C GLY A 393 0.36 7.22 43.56
N LEU A 394 0.87 6.73 42.42
CA LEU A 394 0.07 6.23 41.31
C LEU A 394 -0.81 5.04 41.72
N ARG A 395 -0.25 4.08 42.48
CA ARG A 395 -1.00 2.94 43.03
C ARG A 395 -2.10 3.39 43.99
N LYS A 396 -1.82 4.35 44.87
CA LYS A 396 -2.80 4.90 45.81
C LYS A 396 -3.95 5.62 45.09
N GLY A 397 -3.62 6.45 44.10
CA GLY A 397 -4.60 7.21 43.30
C GLY A 397 -5.52 6.30 42.46
N HIS A 398 -4.99 5.20 41.92
CA HIS A 398 -5.73 4.29 41.06
C HIS A 398 -6.10 2.95 41.70
N LYS A 399 -6.15 2.85 43.04
CA LYS A 399 -6.46 1.61 43.77
C LYS A 399 -7.75 0.91 43.33
N ARG A 400 -8.75 1.66 42.85
CA ARG A 400 -10.03 1.13 42.35
C ARG A 400 -9.92 0.49 40.96
N LYS A 401 -8.87 0.78 40.19
CA LYS A 401 -8.60 0.18 38.88
C LYS A 401 -7.86 -1.16 39.06
N THR A 402 -8.54 -2.17 39.63
CA THR A 402 -7.94 -3.47 40.01
C THR A 402 -7.18 -4.16 38.86
N SER A 403 -7.69 -4.09 37.64
CA SER A 403 -7.04 -4.65 36.45
C SER A 403 -5.74 -3.93 36.05
N PHE A 404 -5.58 -2.66 36.43
CA PHE A 404 -4.33 -1.93 36.26
C PHE A 404 -3.32 -2.34 37.33
N ILE A 405 -3.74 -2.38 38.60
CA ILE A 405 -2.90 -2.81 39.74
C ILE A 405 -2.34 -4.22 39.50
N ALA A 406 -3.19 -5.18 39.12
CA ALA A 406 -2.75 -6.54 38.82
C ALA A 406 -1.72 -6.64 37.68
N ARG A 407 -1.70 -5.67 36.74
CA ARG A 407 -0.69 -5.61 35.68
C ARG A 407 0.62 -5.00 36.15
N LEU A 408 0.59 -4.04 37.07
CA LEU A 408 1.80 -3.52 37.72
C LEU A 408 2.51 -4.64 38.48
N ASP A 409 1.77 -5.41 39.27
CA ASP A 409 2.29 -6.52 40.07
C ASP A 409 2.94 -7.58 39.17
N ARG A 410 2.24 -7.95 38.08
CA ARG A 410 2.79 -8.90 37.09
C ARG A 410 4.07 -8.40 36.42
N ALA A 411 4.19 -7.08 36.25
CA ALA A 411 5.37 -6.45 35.66
C ALA A 411 6.51 -6.23 36.67
N LYS A 412 6.34 -6.64 37.95
CA LYS A 412 7.31 -6.41 39.03
C LYS A 412 7.67 -4.92 39.17
N LEU A 413 6.65 -4.08 39.02
CA LEU A 413 6.72 -2.64 39.30
C LEU A 413 6.20 -2.44 40.71
N ASP A 414 7.09 -2.68 41.66
CA ASP A 414 6.91 -2.42 43.09
C ASP A 414 7.68 -1.16 43.49
N PRO A 415 7.22 -0.39 44.49
CA PRO A 415 7.88 0.84 44.95
C PRO A 415 9.32 0.61 45.39
#